data_AF-A0A935KQ76-F1
#
_entry.id   AF-A0A935KQ76-F1
#
_cell.length_a   1.000
_cell.length_b   1.000
_cell.length_c   1.000
_cell.angle_alpha   90.00
_cell.angle_beta   90.00
_cell.angle_gamma   90.00
#
_symmetry.space_group_name_H-M   'P 1'
#
loop_
_entity.id
_entity.type
_entity.pdbx_description
1 polymer ?
#
loop_
_entity_poly.entity_id
_entity_poly.type
_entity_poly.pdbx_seq_one_letter_code
_entity_poly.pdbx_strand_id
1 'polypeptide(L)'
;MRDINLVVFFTTVKELSSAHIAGLSTYGVDQEALNAYAETFTGFVNAIGKKESLFAERSSAIGKIKRLFKDADEAMIAIDALVRRFKENDTTFYRGYKSARSVKNLGERKTKLPEVTENQQQK
;
A
#
# COMPACT_ATOMS: atom_id res chain seq x y z
N MET A 1 -17.24 6.08 7.04
CA MET A 1 -18.71 6.06 7.25
C MET A 1 -19.27 7.37 7.80
N ARG A 2 -18.68 7.99 8.83
CA ARG A 2 -19.19 9.28 9.36
C ARG A 2 -19.31 10.38 8.29
N ASP A 3 -18.29 10.52 7.44
CA ASP A 3 -18.24 11.57 6.41
C ASP A 3 -19.29 11.36 5.31
N ILE A 4 -19.59 10.11 4.95
CA ILE A 4 -20.63 9.76 3.96
C ILE A 4 -22.03 10.11 4.49
N ASN A 5 -22.29 9.84 5.78
CA ASN A 5 -23.57 10.20 6.41
C ASN A 5 -23.75 11.73 6.48
N LEU A 6 -22.66 12.47 6.68
CA LEU A 6 -22.69 13.94 6.64
C LEU A 6 -23.03 14.46 5.24
N VAL A 7 -22.53 13.81 4.17
CA VAL A 7 -22.89 14.16 2.79
C VAL A 7 -24.41 14.04 2.57
N VAL A 8 -25.02 12.94 3.02
CA VAL A 8 -26.48 12.75 2.90
C VAL A 8 -27.22 13.86 3.65
N PHE A 9 -26.87 14.10 4.91
CA PHE A 9 -27.49 15.14 5.73
C PHE A 9 -27.39 16.54 5.11
N PHE A 10 -26.20 16.93 4.65
CA PHE A 10 -25.96 18.22 4.01
C PHE A 10 -26.70 18.38 2.67
N THR A 11 -26.94 17.29 1.96
CA THR A 11 -27.77 17.29 0.75
C THR A 11 -29.23 17.58 1.10
N THR A 12 -29.76 16.92 2.13
CA THR A 12 -31.14 17.15 2.59
C THR A 12 -31.35 18.59 3.08
N VAL A 13 -30.37 19.14 3.80
CA VAL A 13 -30.41 20.54 4.25
C VAL A 13 -30.39 21.51 3.07
N LYS A 14 -29.61 21.23 2.01
CA LYS A 14 -29.58 22.04 0.79
C LYS A 14 -30.94 22.08 0.10
N GLU A 15 -31.56 20.91 -0.05
CA GLU A 15 -32.85 20.74 -0.72
C GLU A 15 -33.96 21.47 0.03
N LEU A 16 -34.03 21.29 1.36
CA LEU A 16 -35.00 21.98 2.21
C LEU A 16 -34.79 23.50 2.20
N SER A 17 -33.54 23.96 2.25
CA SER A 17 -33.22 25.39 2.22
C SER A 17 -33.59 26.01 0.87
N SER A 18 -33.38 25.28 -0.24
CA SER A 18 -33.76 25.73 -1.58
C SER A 18 -35.28 25.80 -1.75
N ALA A 19 -36.02 24.85 -1.16
CA ALA A 19 -37.48 24.81 -1.21
C ALA A 19 -38.15 25.94 -0.40
N HIS A 20 -37.51 26.42 0.67
CA HIS A 20 -38.06 27.41 1.60
C HIS A 20 -37.34 28.77 1.60
N ILE A 21 -36.62 29.09 0.52
CA ILE A 21 -35.75 30.26 0.45
C ILE A 21 -36.49 31.59 0.72
N ALA A 22 -37.76 31.69 0.30
CA ALA A 22 -38.58 32.88 0.52
C ALA A 22 -38.85 33.16 2.02
N GLY A 23 -38.97 32.13 2.85
CA GLY A 23 -39.12 32.29 4.30
C GLY A 23 -37.78 32.52 5.00
N LEU A 24 -36.71 31.95 4.46
CA LEU A 24 -35.35 32.01 5.00
C LEU A 24 -34.64 33.34 4.70
N SER A 25 -35.06 34.07 3.66
CA SER A 25 -34.57 35.43 3.36
C SER A 25 -34.78 36.38 4.54
N THR A 26 -35.86 36.22 5.32
CA THR A 26 -36.13 36.99 6.55
C THR A 26 -35.04 36.81 7.62
N TYR A 27 -34.29 35.71 7.55
CA TYR A 27 -33.21 35.37 8.46
C TYR A 27 -31.81 35.62 7.85
N GLY A 28 -31.74 36.32 6.71
CA GLY A 28 -30.48 36.64 6.02
C GLY A 28 -29.86 35.47 5.27
N VAL A 29 -30.66 34.43 4.95
CA VAL A 29 -30.22 33.33 4.08
C VAL A 29 -30.68 33.64 2.67
N ASP A 30 -29.74 34.16 1.89
CA ASP A 30 -29.97 34.62 0.53
C ASP A 30 -29.54 33.55 -0.48
N GLN A 31 -29.93 33.71 -1.75
CA GLN A 31 -29.51 32.81 -2.83
C GLN A 31 -27.98 32.71 -2.94
N GLU A 32 -27.25 33.78 -2.65
CA GLU A 32 -25.78 33.79 -2.61
C GLU A 32 -25.22 32.89 -1.50
N ALA A 33 -25.84 32.86 -0.32
CA ALA A 33 -25.41 31.98 0.77
C ALA A 33 -25.62 30.50 0.42
N LEU A 34 -26.71 30.20 -0.28
CA LEU A 34 -26.99 28.84 -0.80
C LEU A 34 -25.99 28.42 -1.89
N ASN A 35 -25.57 29.35 -2.74
CA ASN A 35 -24.55 29.11 -3.75
C ASN A 35 -23.17 28.88 -3.11
N ALA A 36 -22.76 29.71 -2.15
CA ALA A 36 -21.52 29.52 -1.40
C ALA A 36 -21.50 28.19 -0.62
N TYR A 37 -22.64 27.81 -0.05
CA TYR A 37 -22.80 26.49 0.57
C TYR A 37 -22.66 25.35 -0.45
N ALA A 38 -23.25 25.48 -1.64
CA ALA A 38 -23.12 24.46 -2.69
C ALA A 38 -21.67 24.29 -3.18
N GLU A 39 -20.92 25.38 -3.31
CA GLU A 39 -19.51 25.34 -3.70
C GLU A 39 -18.64 24.66 -2.64
N THR A 40 -18.77 25.06 -1.38
CA THR A 40 -18.03 24.46 -0.27
C THR A 40 -18.37 22.97 -0.09
N PHE A 41 -19.64 22.60 -0.23
CA PHE A 41 -20.09 21.21 -0.22
C PHE A 41 -19.48 20.39 -1.36
N THR A 42 -19.45 20.93 -2.57
CA THR A 42 -18.82 20.27 -3.73
C THR A 42 -17.32 20.05 -3.49
N GLY A 43 -16.63 21.04 -2.91
CA GLY A 43 -15.24 20.91 -2.48
C GLY A 43 -15.03 19.78 -1.46
N PHE A 44 -15.90 19.68 -0.48
CA PHE A 44 -15.86 18.63 0.55
C PHE A 44 -16.08 17.22 -0.03
N VAL A 45 -17.10 17.04 -0.87
CA VAL A 45 -17.39 15.75 -1.54
C VAL A 45 -16.20 15.31 -2.40
N ASN A 46 -15.62 16.24 -3.17
CA ASN A 46 -14.44 15.95 -3.99
C ASN A 46 -13.22 15.56 -3.15
N ALA A 47 -13.02 16.18 -1.98
CA ALA A 47 -11.92 15.84 -1.08
C ALA A 47 -12.08 14.43 -0.47
N ILE A 48 -13.30 14.04 -0.09
CA ILE A 48 -13.58 12.69 0.42
C ILE A 48 -13.33 11.64 -0.67
N GLY A 49 -13.87 11.85 -1.87
CA GLY A 49 -13.70 10.91 -2.99
C GLY A 49 -12.23 10.66 -3.33
N LYS A 50 -11.39 11.71 -3.30
CA LYS A 50 -9.94 11.59 -3.50
C LYS A 50 -9.26 10.76 -2.40
N LYS A 51 -9.62 10.96 -1.14
CA LYS A 51 -9.02 10.25 0.00
C LYS A 51 -9.30 8.75 -0.05
N GLU A 52 -10.55 8.36 -0.34
CA GLU A 52 -10.91 6.94 -0.41
C GLU A 52 -10.29 6.25 -1.63
N SER A 53 -10.27 6.93 -2.79
CA SER A 53 -9.62 6.43 -4.01
C SER A 53 -8.13 6.16 -3.80
N LEU A 54 -7.39 7.11 -3.19
CA LEU A 54 -5.96 6.95 -2.91
C LEU A 54 -5.66 5.77 -1.98
N PHE A 55 -6.53 5.50 -1.00
CA PHE A 55 -6.34 4.36 -0.11
C PHE A 55 -6.58 3.03 -0.84
N ALA A 56 -7.64 2.95 -1.63
CA ALA A 56 -7.95 1.78 -2.45
C ALA A 56 -6.84 1.49 -3.48
N GLU A 57 -6.34 2.54 -4.14
CA GLU A 57 -5.27 2.43 -5.14
C GLU A 57 -3.96 1.96 -4.50
N ARG A 58 -3.56 2.53 -3.36
CA ARG A 58 -2.37 2.09 -2.62
C ARG A 58 -2.49 0.64 -2.16
N SER A 59 -3.63 0.25 -1.61
CA SER A 59 -3.88 -1.12 -1.15
C SER A 59 -3.80 -2.11 -2.32
N SER A 60 -4.43 -1.76 -3.45
CA SER A 60 -4.38 -2.55 -4.68
C SER A 60 -2.95 -2.68 -5.24
N ALA A 61 -2.20 -1.58 -5.29
CA ALA A 61 -0.82 -1.57 -5.75
C ALA A 61 0.09 -2.45 -4.88
N ILE A 62 -0.01 -2.34 -3.55
CA ILE A 62 0.73 -3.21 -2.61
C ILE A 62 0.33 -4.68 -2.81
N GLY A 63 -0.98 -4.94 -2.99
CA GLY A 63 -1.47 -6.28 -3.29
C GLY A 63 -0.87 -6.87 -4.57
N LYS A 64 -0.77 -6.07 -5.64
CA LYS A 64 -0.13 -6.47 -6.90
C LYS A 64 1.35 -6.76 -6.72
N ILE A 65 2.08 -5.91 -6.00
CA ILE A 65 3.51 -6.11 -5.72
C ILE A 65 3.71 -7.42 -4.96
N LYS A 66 2.92 -7.68 -3.91
CA LYS A 66 3.01 -8.94 -3.15
C LYS A 66 2.75 -10.17 -4.01
N ARG A 67 1.78 -10.10 -4.93
CA ARG A 67 1.50 -11.18 -5.88
C ARG A 67 2.68 -11.41 -6.83
N LEU A 68 3.23 -10.35 -7.41
CA LEU A 68 4.40 -10.46 -8.30
C LEU A 68 5.60 -11.11 -7.60
N PHE A 69 5.86 -10.77 -6.33
CA PHE A 69 6.91 -11.44 -5.55
C PHE A 69 6.60 -12.93 -5.33
N LYS A 70 5.36 -13.28 -4.99
CA LYS A 70 4.95 -14.67 -4.82
C LYS A 70 5.09 -15.48 -6.12
N ASP A 71 4.64 -14.90 -7.23
CA ASP A 71 4.72 -15.54 -8.55
C ASP A 71 6.19 -15.72 -8.97
N ALA A 72 7.04 -14.73 -8.69
CA ALA A 72 8.48 -14.83 -8.92
C ALA A 72 9.14 -15.91 -8.04
N ASP A 73 8.76 -16.00 -6.76
CA ASP A 73 9.26 -17.05 -5.86
C ASP A 73 8.87 -18.45 -6.34
N GLU A 74 7.62 -18.63 -6.77
CA GLU A 74 7.12 -19.90 -7.33
C GLU A 74 7.87 -20.27 -8.62
N ALA A 75 8.08 -19.31 -9.52
CA ALA A 75 8.87 -19.51 -10.73
C ALA A 75 10.32 -19.92 -10.40
N MET A 76 10.93 -19.28 -9.41
CA MET A 76 12.29 -19.63 -8.96
C MET A 76 12.36 -21.03 -8.36
N ILE A 77 11.35 -21.46 -7.60
CA ILE A 77 11.27 -22.84 -7.09
C ILE A 77 11.20 -23.86 -8.23
N ALA A 78 10.43 -23.56 -9.29
CA ALA A 78 10.34 -24.41 -10.46
C ALA A 78 11.69 -24.50 -11.21
N ILE A 79 12.40 -23.38 -11.37
CA ILE A 79 13.73 -23.36 -11.97
C ILE A 79 14.72 -24.15 -11.10
N ASP A 80 14.69 -23.99 -9.78
CA ASP A 80 15.52 -24.76 -8.85
C ASP A 80 15.30 -26.28 -9.00
N ALA A 81 14.05 -26.70 -9.21
CA ALA A 81 13.72 -28.10 -9.45
C ALA A 81 14.26 -28.61 -10.80
N LEU A 82 14.23 -27.79 -11.85
CA LEU A 82 14.80 -28.13 -13.16
C LEU A 82 16.33 -28.23 -13.10
N VAL A 83 16.98 -27.25 -12.46
CA VAL A 83 18.45 -27.19 -12.38
C VAL A 83 19.03 -28.37 -11.60
N ARG A 84 18.29 -28.96 -10.65
CA ARG A 84 18.71 -30.19 -9.96
C ARG A 84 19.01 -31.36 -10.92
N ARG A 85 18.38 -31.42 -12.10
CA ARG A 85 18.66 -32.48 -13.09
C ARG A 85 20.06 -32.39 -13.69
N PHE A 86 20.67 -31.20 -13.66
CA PHE A 86 22.03 -30.97 -14.13
C PHE A 86 23.09 -31.27 -13.07
N LYS A 87 22.69 -31.65 -11.84
CA LYS A 87 23.64 -31.89 -10.74
C LYS A 87 24.70 -32.94 -11.08
N GLU A 88 24.31 -33.97 -11.83
CA GLU A 88 25.21 -35.08 -12.19
C GLU A 88 25.85 -34.89 -13.57
N ASN A 89 25.11 -34.30 -14.51
CA ASN A 89 25.54 -34.15 -15.91
C ASN A 89 26.38 -32.89 -16.17
N ASP A 90 26.20 -31.83 -15.39
CA ASP A 90 26.96 -30.58 -15.49
C ASP A 90 27.13 -29.93 -14.10
N THR A 91 28.09 -30.47 -13.36
CA THR A 91 28.41 -30.04 -12.00
C THR A 91 28.90 -28.59 -11.93
N THR A 92 29.55 -28.09 -12.97
CA THR A 92 30.04 -26.70 -13.03
C THR A 92 28.88 -25.73 -13.15
N PHE A 93 27.95 -25.99 -14.06
CA PHE A 93 26.72 -25.21 -14.20
C PHE A 93 25.88 -25.22 -12.92
N TYR A 94 25.65 -26.40 -12.33
CA TYR A 94 24.86 -26.53 -11.11
C TYR A 94 25.43 -25.73 -9.93
N ARG A 95 26.77 -25.78 -9.74
CA ARG A 95 27.46 -25.03 -8.68
C ARG A 95 27.42 -23.52 -8.94
N GLY A 96 27.62 -23.09 -10.19
CA GLY A 96 27.52 -21.69 -10.59
C GLY A 96 26.12 -21.11 -10.32
N TYR A 97 25.08 -21.85 -10.71
CA TYR A 97 23.69 -21.47 -10.43
C TYR A 97 23.40 -21.37 -8.93
N LYS A 98 23.80 -22.36 -8.13
CA LYS A 98 23.60 -22.34 -6.66
C LYS A 98 24.33 -21.17 -5.99
N SER A 99 25.52 -20.83 -6.47
CA SER A 99 26.28 -19.66 -6.00
C SER A 99 25.54 -18.35 -6.31
N ALA A 100 25.02 -18.21 -7.53
CA ALA A 100 24.23 -17.04 -7.94
C ALA A 100 22.90 -16.90 -7.19
N ARG A 101 22.28 -18.02 -6.77
CA ARG A 101 21.02 -18.02 -5.99
C ARG A 101 21.21 -17.63 -4.53
N SER A 102 22.45 -17.59 -4.03
CA SER A 102 22.75 -17.17 -2.66
C SER A 102 22.58 -15.66 -2.50
N VAL A 103 21.55 -15.24 -1.77
CA VAL A 103 21.36 -13.83 -1.40
C VAL A 103 22.46 -13.47 -0.38
N LYS A 104 23.44 -12.67 -0.79
CA LYS A 104 24.44 -12.11 0.12
C LYS A 104 23.85 -10.88 0.80
N ASN A 105 23.77 -10.90 2.12
CA ASN A 105 23.43 -9.72 2.89
C ASN A 105 24.60 -8.74 2.84
N LEU A 106 24.53 -7.73 1.97
CA LEU A 106 25.56 -6.71 1.83
C LEU A 106 25.44 -5.59 2.90
N GLY A 107 24.40 -5.65 3.75
CA GLY A 107 24.03 -4.59 4.69
C GLY A 107 24.52 -4.75 6.12
N GLU A 108 25.27 -5.80 6.45
CA GLU A 108 25.76 -6.00 7.83
C GLU A 108 26.93 -5.06 8.15
N ARG A 109 26.74 -4.17 9.13
CA ARG A 109 27.88 -3.56 9.84
C ARG A 109 28.62 -4.70 10.53
N LYS A 110 29.92 -4.87 10.24
CA LYS A 110 30.78 -5.86 10.89
C LYS A 110 30.82 -5.62 12.41
N THR A 111 29.93 -6.25 13.17
CA THR A 111 30.17 -6.52 14.58
C THR A 111 31.29 -7.54 14.62
N LYS A 112 32.46 -7.14 15.15
CA LYS A 112 33.62 -8.02 15.33
C LYS A 112 33.17 -9.36 15.92
N LEU A 113 33.62 -10.46 15.33
CA LEU A 113 33.46 -11.78 15.93
C LEU A 113 34.13 -11.78 17.31
N PRO A 114 33.54 -12.43 18.33
CA PRO A 114 34.25 -12.67 19.58
C PRO A 114 35.48 -13.53 19.27
N GLU A 115 36.64 -13.05 19.73
CA GLU A 115 37.90 -13.81 19.71
C GLU A 115 37.66 -15.15 20.39
N VAL A 116 37.82 -16.25 19.64
CA VAL A 116 37.88 -17.59 20.21
C VAL A 116 39.18 -17.63 21.01
N THR A 117 39.08 -17.50 22.33
CA THR A 117 40.21 -17.72 23.23
C THR A 117 40.58 -19.21 23.13
N GLU A 118 41.73 -19.48 22.51
CA GLU A 118 42.41 -20.77 22.62
C GLU A 118 42.74 -21.04 24.09
N ASN A 119 41.87 -21.75 24.81
CA ASN A 119 42.27 -22.38 26.05
C ASN A 119 42.90 -23.73 25.73
N GLN A 120 44.22 -23.70 25.58
CA GLN A 120 45.05 -24.83 25.96
C GLN A 120 44.77 -25.15 27.43
N GLN A 121 44.45 -26.41 27.74
CA GLN A 121 45.12 -27.25 28.75
C GLN A 121 44.19 -28.33 29.36
N GLN A 122 44.68 -29.57 29.25
CA GLN A 122 44.66 -30.64 30.25
C GLN A 122 43.37 -31.46 30.46
N LYS A 123 43.37 -32.70 29.93
CA LYS A 123 43.70 -33.89 30.74
C LYS A 123 44.20 -35.03 29.87
#